data_AF-A0A927U703-F1
#
_entry.id   AF-A0A927U703-F1
#
_cell.length_a   1.000
_cell.length_b   1.000
_cell.length_c   1.000
_cell.angle_alpha   90.00
_cell.angle_beta   90.00
_cell.angle_gamma   90.00
#
_symmetry.space_group_name_H-M   'P 1'
#
loop_
_entity.id
_entity.type
_entity.pdbx_description
1 polymer ?
#
loop_
_entity_poly.entity_id
_entity_poly.type
_entity_poly.pdbx_seq_one_letter_code
_entity_poly.pdbx_strand_id
1 'polypeptide(L)'
;MKKRLVSMVLILGMLIQFGGCSGMDLIGKEKLNERQKKILVENGLSADWKDLKYDQKESITAIEAMLEYLEEKYGKEFEYLGYDNGLSFGDDEDLIAVAVDDDPVYDGVSVWRDEEDKTKFHDDYATVMLKKKLREESESFLNEVFDGADYMIYIDALEANDSGDKLEWGDVEIHVRASQMENVDSKEAYNKLWDYYETQMDDLRGVFLYVVKDEKFDEEYQIGYPEFFGEGDTVEDYVSKSDTEE
;
A
#
# COMPACT_ATOMS: atom_id res chain seq x y z
N MET A 1 10.11 2.43 21.25
CA MET A 1 10.30 0.97 21.08
C MET A 1 8.95 0.36 20.74
N LYS A 2 8.87 -0.24 19.53
CA LYS A 2 7.96 -1.29 19.02
C LYS A 2 7.88 -1.02 17.51
N LYS A 3 8.72 -1.58 16.64
CA LYS A 3 8.66 -2.95 16.10
C LYS A 3 7.41 -3.71 16.51
N ARG A 4 6.44 -3.71 15.61
CA ARG A 4 5.70 -4.87 15.09
C ARG A 4 4.69 -4.34 14.07
N LEU A 5 5.02 -4.38 12.79
CA LEU A 5 3.98 -4.60 11.80
C LEU A 5 3.79 -6.12 11.76
N VAL A 6 2.58 -6.57 12.07
CA VAL A 6 2.17 -7.94 11.85
C VAL A 6 2.07 -8.10 10.35
N SER A 7 3.01 -8.83 9.74
CA SER A 7 2.89 -9.28 8.34
C SER A 7 1.56 -9.99 8.17
N MET A 8 0.58 -9.31 7.57
CA MET A 8 -0.69 -9.91 7.20
C MET A 8 -0.48 -10.59 5.84
N VAL A 9 0.04 -11.82 5.89
CA VAL A 9 0.26 -12.63 4.70
C VAL A 9 -0.94 -13.55 4.50
N LEU A 10 -1.73 -13.26 3.47
CA LEU A 10 -2.68 -14.19 2.88
C LEU A 10 -1.96 -15.03 1.82
N ILE A 11 -1.14 -16.01 2.23
CA ILE A 11 -0.86 -17.16 1.33
C ILE A 11 -2.09 -18.07 1.40
N LEU A 12 -3.16 -17.69 0.71
CA LEU A 12 -4.37 -18.50 0.63
C LEU A 12 -4.17 -19.65 -0.36
N GLY A 13 -3.50 -20.71 0.08
CA GLY A 13 -3.48 -21.97 -0.65
C GLY A 13 -4.82 -22.69 -0.57
N MET A 14 -5.84 -22.22 -1.30
CA MET A 14 -7.07 -23.02 -1.47
C MET A 14 -6.82 -24.20 -2.39
N LEU A 15 -6.97 -25.39 -1.81
CA LEU A 15 -7.01 -26.69 -2.46
C LEU A 15 -8.08 -26.70 -3.57
N ILE A 16 -7.66 -26.51 -4.82
CA ILE A 16 -8.45 -26.95 -5.96
C ILE A 16 -7.57 -27.87 -6.82
N GLN A 17 -7.78 -29.18 -6.64
CA GLN A 17 -7.31 -30.20 -7.56
C GLN A 17 -8.06 -30.06 -8.89
N PHE A 18 -7.56 -29.24 -9.80
CA PHE A 18 -7.83 -29.42 -11.22
C PHE A 18 -6.52 -29.36 -11.99
N GLY A 19 -6.15 -30.50 -12.57
CA GLY A 19 -4.96 -30.63 -13.40
C GLY A 19 -5.09 -29.78 -14.65
N GLY A 20 -4.16 -28.84 -14.80
CA GLY A 20 -3.89 -28.12 -16.03
C GLY A 20 -2.40 -27.85 -16.10
N CYS A 21 -1.63 -28.81 -16.63
CA CYS A 21 -0.23 -28.60 -16.96
C CYS A 21 -0.11 -27.50 -18.03
N SER A 22 0.51 -26.38 -17.65
CA SER A 22 1.27 -25.54 -18.57
C SER A 22 2.65 -25.37 -17.97
N GLY A 23 3.55 -26.28 -18.35
CA GLY A 23 4.93 -26.31 -17.85
C GLY A 23 5.71 -25.11 -18.35
N MET A 24 6.06 -24.22 -17.43
CA MET A 24 7.23 -23.36 -17.53
C MET A 24 8.34 -24.07 -16.74
N ASP A 25 9.48 -24.30 -17.37
CA ASP A 25 10.60 -25.06 -16.80
C ASP A 25 11.08 -24.49 -15.45
N LEU A 26 10.62 -25.08 -14.34
CA LEU A 26 11.26 -24.94 -13.01
C LEU A 26 12.57 -25.75 -12.90
N ILE A 27 13.10 -26.24 -14.02
CA ILE A 27 14.31 -27.06 -14.08
C ILE A 27 15.53 -26.13 -13.96
N GLY A 28 15.90 -25.73 -12.73
CA GLY A 28 17.18 -25.04 -12.54
C GLY A 28 17.56 -24.54 -11.15
N LYS A 29 16.63 -24.07 -10.31
CA LYS A 29 16.97 -23.57 -8.97
C LYS A 29 16.80 -24.67 -7.92
N GLU A 30 17.82 -25.50 -7.73
CA GLU A 30 17.85 -26.44 -6.57
C GLU A 30 18.22 -25.74 -5.24
N LYS A 31 18.55 -24.44 -5.26
CA LYS A 31 19.04 -23.73 -4.07
C LYS A 31 18.37 -22.36 -3.93
N LEU A 32 17.69 -22.18 -2.80
CA LEU A 32 17.16 -20.90 -2.33
C LEU A 32 18.30 -19.98 -1.89
N ASN A 33 18.21 -18.69 -2.22
CA ASN A 33 19.10 -17.67 -1.66
C ASN A 33 18.66 -17.31 -0.22
N GLU A 34 19.44 -16.48 0.48
CA GLU A 34 19.14 -16.14 1.89
C GLU A 34 17.85 -15.30 2.04
N ARG A 35 17.55 -14.39 1.09
CA ARG A 35 16.32 -13.60 1.10
C ARG A 35 15.09 -14.50 0.94
N GLN A 36 15.12 -15.40 -0.03
CA GLN A 36 14.06 -16.38 -0.25
C GLN A 36 13.83 -17.27 0.98
N LYS A 37 14.91 -17.74 1.63
CA LYS A 37 14.78 -18.52 2.87
C LYS A 37 14.16 -17.73 4.01
N LYS A 38 14.55 -16.45 4.17
CA LYS A 38 13.98 -15.54 5.17
C LYS A 38 12.47 -15.42 4.94
N ILE A 39 12.05 -15.08 3.73
CA ILE A 39 10.63 -14.94 3.34
C ILE A 39 9.86 -16.24 3.63
N LEU A 40 10.40 -17.40 3.25
CA LEU A 40 9.74 -18.69 3.51
C LEU A 40 9.56 -18.96 5.01
N VAL A 41 10.59 -18.75 5.82
CA VAL A 41 10.55 -19.01 7.28
C VAL A 41 9.60 -18.05 7.99
N GLU A 42 9.60 -16.76 7.62
CA GLU A 42 8.68 -15.76 8.17
C GLU A 42 7.22 -16.10 7.87
N ASN A 43 6.98 -16.81 6.75
CA ASN A 43 5.68 -17.35 6.34
C ASN A 43 5.39 -18.78 6.84
N GLY A 44 6.21 -19.31 7.75
CA GLY A 44 6.00 -20.64 8.33
C GLY A 44 6.22 -21.81 7.37
N LEU A 45 6.95 -21.59 6.27
CA LEU A 45 7.29 -22.59 5.27
C LEU A 45 8.71 -23.14 5.46
N SER A 46 9.01 -24.26 4.80
CA SER A 46 10.36 -24.85 4.84
C SER A 46 11.35 -23.99 4.06
N ALA A 47 12.55 -23.79 4.63
CA ALA A 47 13.69 -23.19 3.93
C ALA A 47 14.45 -24.20 3.05
N ASP A 48 13.97 -25.44 2.91
CA ASP A 48 14.49 -26.45 1.99
C ASP A 48 13.61 -26.51 0.72
N TRP A 49 14.22 -26.27 -0.43
CA TRP A 49 13.56 -26.34 -1.74
C TRP A 49 12.82 -27.66 -1.96
N LYS A 50 13.34 -28.79 -1.46
CA LYS A 50 12.74 -30.11 -1.70
C LYS A 50 11.41 -30.29 -0.97
N ASP A 51 11.24 -29.59 0.15
CA ASP A 51 10.03 -29.66 0.97
C ASP A 51 8.91 -28.75 0.45
N LEU A 52 9.23 -27.81 -0.43
CA LEU A 52 8.25 -26.89 -1.02
C LEU A 52 7.38 -27.60 -2.06
N LYS A 53 6.08 -27.30 -2.00
CA LYS A 53 5.11 -27.63 -3.06
C LYS A 53 5.45 -26.90 -4.36
N TYR A 54 4.86 -27.36 -5.47
CA TYR A 54 5.05 -26.75 -6.79
C TYR A 54 4.71 -25.25 -6.76
N ASP A 55 3.51 -24.88 -6.32
CA ASP A 55 3.08 -23.48 -6.28
C ASP A 55 3.97 -22.61 -5.37
N GLN A 56 4.44 -23.17 -4.25
CA GLN A 56 5.37 -22.46 -3.35
C GLN A 56 6.72 -22.18 -4.02
N LYS A 57 7.19 -23.10 -4.88
CA LYS A 57 8.42 -22.93 -5.67
C LYS A 57 8.24 -21.87 -6.75
N GLU A 58 7.09 -21.84 -7.39
CA GLU A 58 6.75 -20.79 -8.37
C GLU A 58 6.69 -19.43 -7.67
N SER A 59 5.90 -19.29 -6.61
CA SER A 59 5.75 -18.03 -5.86
C SER A 59 7.07 -17.49 -5.34
N ILE A 60 7.91 -18.31 -4.68
CA ILE A 60 9.20 -17.81 -4.16
C ILE A 60 10.21 -17.46 -5.27
N THR A 61 10.05 -18.05 -6.45
CA THR A 61 10.86 -17.70 -7.63
C THR A 61 10.38 -16.40 -8.24
N ALA A 62 9.07 -16.19 -8.33
CA ALA A 62 8.46 -14.97 -8.83
C ALA A 62 8.73 -13.76 -7.93
N ILE A 63 8.52 -13.91 -6.62
CA ILE A 63 8.84 -12.89 -5.61
C ILE A 63 10.28 -12.41 -5.77
N GLU A 64 11.24 -13.32 -5.92
CA GLU A 64 12.64 -12.94 -6.10
C GLU A 64 12.88 -12.17 -7.41
N ALA A 65 12.26 -12.59 -8.51
CA ALA A 65 12.40 -11.92 -9.81
C ALA A 65 11.78 -10.50 -9.80
N MET A 66 10.64 -10.32 -9.13
CA MET A 66 9.98 -9.01 -8.99
C MET A 66 10.78 -8.07 -8.07
N LEU A 67 11.37 -8.58 -6.99
CA LEU A 67 12.29 -7.81 -6.15
C LEU A 67 13.55 -7.42 -6.92
N GLU A 68 14.20 -8.36 -7.61
CA GLU A 68 15.38 -8.08 -8.45
C GLU A 68 15.08 -7.02 -9.52
N TYR A 69 13.87 -7.05 -10.11
CA TYR A 69 13.41 -6.02 -11.04
C TYR A 69 13.38 -4.62 -10.43
N LEU A 70 12.77 -4.46 -9.24
CA LEU A 70 12.75 -3.17 -8.54
C LEU A 70 14.17 -2.68 -8.22
N GLU A 71 15.01 -3.59 -7.74
CA GLU A 71 16.39 -3.28 -7.32
C GLU A 71 17.25 -2.87 -8.52
N GLU A 72 17.11 -3.56 -9.66
CA GLU A 72 17.80 -3.21 -10.91
C GLU A 72 17.31 -1.86 -11.45
N LYS A 73 15.99 -1.63 -11.45
CA LYS A 73 15.37 -0.42 -12.00
C LYS A 73 15.71 0.83 -11.17
N TYR A 74 15.69 0.73 -9.84
CA TYR A 74 15.79 1.89 -8.95
C TYR A 74 17.12 1.99 -8.19
N GLY A 75 17.97 0.96 -8.24
CA GLY A 75 19.27 0.97 -7.57
C GLY A 75 19.18 1.04 -6.04
N LYS A 76 18.09 0.52 -5.46
CA LYS A 76 17.81 0.45 -4.02
C LYS A 76 17.45 -0.98 -3.64
N GLU A 77 17.61 -1.34 -2.37
CA GLU A 77 17.16 -2.63 -1.84
C GLU A 77 15.68 -2.56 -1.42
N PHE A 78 14.94 -3.64 -1.66
CA PHE A 78 13.52 -3.76 -1.30
C PHE A 78 13.27 -4.99 -0.42
N GLU A 79 12.37 -4.82 0.55
CA GLU A 79 11.88 -5.87 1.44
C GLU A 79 10.49 -6.36 1.01
N TYR A 80 10.25 -7.65 1.19
CA TYR A 80 8.96 -8.31 0.94
C TYR A 80 7.93 -7.94 2.02
N LEU A 81 6.71 -7.57 1.62
CA LEU A 81 5.57 -7.35 2.52
C LEU A 81 4.42 -8.35 2.28
N GLY A 82 4.14 -8.71 1.03
CA GLY A 82 3.03 -9.60 0.67
C GLY A 82 3.13 -10.06 -0.78
N TYR A 83 2.37 -11.10 -1.16
CA TYR A 83 2.29 -11.58 -2.54
C TYR A 83 1.01 -12.40 -2.77
N ASP A 84 0.28 -12.08 -3.83
CA ASP A 84 -0.77 -12.92 -4.40
C ASP A 84 -0.27 -13.59 -5.69
N ASN A 85 -0.59 -14.86 -5.85
CA ASN A 85 -0.24 -15.61 -7.05
C ASN A 85 -1.32 -15.52 -8.15
N GLY A 86 -2.40 -14.75 -7.93
CA GLY A 86 -3.49 -14.58 -8.89
C GLY A 86 -4.30 -15.86 -9.15
N LEU A 87 -4.16 -16.88 -8.30
CA LEU A 87 -4.90 -18.14 -8.47
C LEU A 87 -6.33 -18.05 -7.93
N SER A 88 -6.67 -16.98 -7.22
CA SER A 88 -8.01 -16.70 -6.72
C SER A 88 -8.80 -15.86 -7.72
N PHE A 89 -9.96 -16.37 -8.15
CA PHE A 89 -11.08 -15.64 -8.78
C PHE A 89 -10.80 -14.49 -9.78
N GLY A 90 -9.71 -14.55 -10.55
CA GLY A 90 -9.43 -13.58 -11.61
C GLY A 90 -8.59 -12.38 -11.16
N ASP A 91 -7.95 -12.46 -10.00
CA ASP A 91 -6.95 -11.49 -9.56
C ASP A 91 -5.62 -11.74 -10.31
N ASP A 92 -4.89 -10.67 -10.63
CA ASP A 92 -3.58 -10.76 -11.26
C ASP A 92 -2.49 -11.08 -10.22
N GLU A 93 -1.37 -11.66 -10.66
CA GLU A 93 -0.21 -11.89 -9.79
C GLU A 93 0.44 -10.56 -9.39
N ASP A 94 0.53 -10.31 -8.08
CA ASP A 94 1.12 -9.09 -7.51
C ASP A 94 2.07 -9.38 -6.34
N LEU A 95 3.14 -8.60 -6.26
CA LEU A 95 4.04 -8.49 -5.11
C LEU A 95 3.82 -7.13 -4.45
N ILE A 96 3.71 -7.12 -3.12
CA ILE A 96 3.84 -5.91 -2.31
C ILE A 96 5.23 -5.89 -1.66
N ALA A 97 5.98 -4.82 -1.89
CA ALA A 97 7.33 -4.60 -1.36
C ALA A 97 7.48 -3.19 -0.78
N VAL A 98 8.56 -2.92 -0.05
CA VAL A 98 8.90 -1.57 0.44
C VAL A 98 10.41 -1.38 0.37
N ALA A 99 10.88 -0.17 0.07
CA ALA A 99 12.32 0.10 0.14
C ALA A 99 12.80 0.05 1.60
N VAL A 100 14.03 -0.42 1.85
CA VAL A 100 14.55 -0.71 3.21
C VAL A 100 14.44 0.46 4.22
N ASP A 101 14.45 1.71 3.74
CA ASP A 101 14.40 2.92 4.57
C ASP A 101 13.03 3.63 4.55
N ASP A 102 12.03 3.04 3.91
CA ASP A 102 10.68 3.62 3.73
C ASP A 102 9.67 3.03 4.74
N ASP A 103 8.51 3.68 4.91
CA ASP A 103 7.50 3.24 5.87
C ASP A 103 6.63 2.11 5.28
N PRO A 104 6.64 0.88 5.84
CA PRO A 104 5.90 -0.24 5.28
C PRO A 104 4.38 -0.09 5.31
N VAL A 105 3.83 0.85 6.09
CA VAL A 105 2.38 1.14 6.12
C VAL A 105 1.97 2.01 4.95
N TYR A 106 2.82 2.95 4.56
CA TYR A 106 2.44 4.05 3.68
C TYR A 106 3.17 4.06 2.33
N ASP A 107 4.31 3.37 2.24
CA ASP A 107 5.22 3.37 1.11
C ASP A 107 5.32 1.97 0.47
N GLY A 108 4.28 1.15 0.63
CA GLY A 108 4.15 -0.14 -0.05
C GLY A 108 4.06 0.06 -1.57
N VAL A 109 4.80 -0.76 -2.30
CA VAL A 109 4.95 -0.75 -3.76
C VAL A 109 4.39 -2.04 -4.31
N SER A 110 3.51 -1.92 -5.30
CA SER A 110 2.95 -3.04 -6.03
C SER A 110 3.81 -3.34 -7.27
N VAL A 111 4.08 -4.61 -7.53
CA VAL A 111 4.74 -5.09 -8.74
C VAL A 111 3.92 -6.21 -9.35
N TRP A 112 3.56 -6.09 -10.62
CA TRP A 112 2.75 -7.08 -11.31
C TRP A 112 3.34 -7.41 -12.68
N ARG A 113 2.94 -8.57 -13.23
CA ARG A 113 3.35 -8.96 -14.58
C ARG A 113 2.46 -8.30 -15.63
N ASP A 114 3.08 -7.96 -16.75
CA ASP A 114 2.34 -7.57 -17.94
C ASP A 114 1.35 -8.68 -18.38
N GLU A 115 0.16 -8.29 -18.83
CA GLU A 115 -0.88 -9.23 -19.25
C GLU A 115 -0.51 -10.00 -20.52
N GLU A 116 0.11 -9.33 -21.50
CA GLU A 116 0.43 -9.88 -22.81
C GLU A 116 1.81 -10.56 -22.82
N ASP A 117 2.77 -10.00 -22.08
CA ASP A 117 4.16 -10.45 -22.03
C ASP A 117 4.62 -10.68 -20.59
N LYS A 118 4.34 -11.87 -20.06
CA LYS A 118 4.67 -12.30 -18.69
C LYS A 118 6.16 -12.25 -18.33
N THR A 119 7.05 -11.90 -19.27
CA THR A 119 8.47 -11.63 -19.02
C THR A 119 8.76 -10.19 -18.57
N LYS A 120 7.78 -9.29 -18.70
CA LYS A 120 7.86 -7.89 -18.27
C LYS A 120 7.11 -7.66 -16.96
N PHE A 121 7.61 -6.71 -16.19
CA PHE A 121 7.03 -6.25 -14.95
C PHE A 121 6.64 -4.78 -15.05
N HIS A 122 5.59 -4.42 -14.32
CA HIS A 122 5.15 -3.06 -14.06
C HIS A 122 5.18 -2.82 -12.55
N ASP A 123 5.27 -1.55 -12.15
CA ASP A 123 5.24 -1.16 -10.75
C ASP A 123 4.67 0.25 -10.57
N ASP A 124 4.23 0.56 -9.36
CA ASP A 124 3.67 1.85 -8.97
C ASP A 124 4.66 2.74 -8.16
N TYR A 125 5.96 2.41 -8.12
CA TYR A 125 6.90 3.05 -7.18
C TYR A 125 7.01 4.57 -7.40
N ALA A 126 6.94 5.05 -8.64
CA ALA A 126 6.97 6.47 -8.93
C ALA A 126 5.78 7.22 -8.29
N THR A 127 4.59 6.63 -8.37
CA THR A 127 3.37 7.16 -7.74
C THR A 127 3.50 7.13 -6.21
N VAL A 128 4.01 6.03 -5.65
CA VAL A 128 4.29 5.91 -4.20
C VAL A 128 5.23 7.02 -3.72
N MET A 129 6.29 7.31 -4.46
CA MET A 129 7.23 8.39 -4.12
C MET A 129 6.60 9.78 -4.17
N LEU A 130 5.65 10.03 -5.07
CA LEU A 130 4.89 11.28 -5.12
C LEU A 130 3.93 11.41 -3.94
N LYS A 131 3.22 10.33 -3.57
CA LYS A 131 2.37 10.29 -2.36
C LYS A 131 3.20 10.59 -1.11
N LYS A 132 4.36 9.94 -0.98
CA LYS A 132 5.31 10.18 0.12
C LYS A 132 5.72 11.65 0.19
N LYS A 133 6.17 12.21 -0.92
CA LYS A 133 6.57 13.62 -1.01
C LYS A 133 5.43 14.55 -0.60
N LEU A 134 4.21 14.32 -1.08
CA LEU A 134 3.05 15.15 -0.74
C LEU A 134 2.70 15.08 0.75
N ARG A 135 2.78 13.90 1.37
CA ARG A 135 2.61 13.78 2.84
C ARG A 135 3.64 14.61 3.59
N GLU A 136 4.92 14.45 3.27
CA GLU A 136 6.03 15.17 3.90
C GLU A 136 5.90 16.70 3.72
N GLU A 137 5.56 17.17 2.52
CA GLU A 137 5.37 18.60 2.23
C GLU A 137 4.13 19.20 2.93
N SER A 138 3.13 18.37 3.23
CA SER A 138 1.90 18.79 3.92
C SER A 138 2.04 18.87 5.45
N GLU A 139 3.07 18.27 6.05
CA GLU A 139 3.17 18.14 7.52
C GLU A 139 3.04 19.47 8.27
N SER A 140 3.76 20.51 7.84
CA SER A 140 3.70 21.81 8.51
C SER A 140 2.33 22.46 8.40
N PHE A 141 1.66 22.28 7.26
CA PHE A 141 0.31 22.78 7.02
C PHE A 141 -0.72 22.03 7.87
N LEU A 142 -0.67 20.70 7.91
CA LEU A 142 -1.58 19.88 8.73
C LEU A 142 -1.44 20.18 10.22
N ASN A 143 -0.20 20.35 10.71
CA ASN A 143 0.06 20.76 12.09
C ASN A 143 -0.56 22.13 12.43
N GLU A 144 -0.62 23.07 11.48
CA GLU A 144 -1.30 24.35 11.68
C GLU A 144 -2.82 24.19 11.66
N VAL A 145 -3.36 23.43 10.70
CA VAL A 145 -4.80 23.22 10.53
C VAL A 145 -5.42 22.54 11.75
N PHE A 146 -4.72 21.57 12.34
CA PHE A 146 -5.22 20.78 13.47
C PHE A 146 -4.65 21.20 14.83
N ASP A 147 -4.01 22.37 14.92
CA ASP A 147 -3.40 22.90 16.17
C ASP A 147 -2.49 21.86 16.88
N GLY A 148 -1.72 21.11 16.09
CA GLY A 148 -0.80 20.08 16.56
C GLY A 148 -1.44 18.77 17.05
N ALA A 149 -2.71 18.53 16.73
CA ALA A 149 -3.34 17.23 16.99
C ALA A 149 -2.67 16.10 16.18
N ASP A 150 -2.71 14.90 16.74
CA ASP A 150 -2.30 13.66 16.09
C ASP A 150 -3.23 13.38 14.90
N TYR A 151 -2.63 13.13 13.75
CA TYR A 151 -3.35 12.77 12.53
C TYR A 151 -2.67 11.63 11.77
N MET A 152 -3.45 10.98 10.90
CA MET A 152 -2.97 10.11 9.84
C MET A 152 -3.49 10.60 8.51
N ILE A 153 -2.69 10.43 7.46
CA ILE A 153 -3.04 10.84 6.11
C ILE A 153 -2.81 9.70 5.12
N TYR A 154 -3.85 9.40 4.37
CA TYR A 154 -3.88 8.43 3.28
C TYR A 154 -4.12 9.19 1.98
N ILE A 155 -3.31 8.88 0.97
CA ILE A 155 -3.42 9.50 -0.35
C ILE A 155 -3.66 8.36 -1.32
N ASP A 156 -4.91 8.24 -1.77
CA ASP A 156 -5.28 7.29 -2.80
C ASP A 156 -5.21 7.98 -4.15
N ALA A 157 -4.31 7.52 -5.00
CA ALA A 157 -4.08 8.09 -6.33
C ALA A 157 -3.53 6.98 -7.22
N LEU A 158 -4.02 6.93 -8.46
CA LEU A 158 -3.71 5.84 -9.37
C LEU A 158 -2.39 6.06 -10.09
N GLU A 159 -2.08 7.29 -10.48
CA GLU A 159 -0.90 7.56 -11.28
C GLU A 159 -0.30 8.95 -11.07
N ALA A 160 0.93 9.10 -11.57
CA ALA A 160 1.56 10.39 -11.74
C ALA A 160 1.10 11.02 -13.06
N ASN A 161 1.11 12.35 -13.14
CA ASN A 161 0.86 13.06 -14.39
C ASN A 161 1.95 12.78 -15.45
N ASP A 162 1.69 13.19 -16.69
CA ASP A 162 2.63 13.03 -17.82
C ASP A 162 4.06 13.54 -17.54
N SER A 163 4.23 14.56 -16.68
CA SER A 163 5.54 15.09 -16.28
C SER A 163 6.21 14.31 -15.15
N GLY A 164 5.48 13.44 -14.45
CA GLY A 164 5.95 12.64 -13.34
C GLY A 164 6.25 13.44 -12.07
N ASP A 165 5.69 14.65 -11.94
CA ASP A 165 5.99 15.58 -10.83
C ASP A 165 4.82 15.82 -9.87
N LYS A 166 3.60 15.40 -10.26
CA LYS A 166 2.39 15.44 -9.43
C LYS A 166 1.54 14.18 -9.60
N LEU A 167 0.64 13.98 -8.65
CA LEU A 167 -0.40 12.96 -8.73
C LEU A 167 -1.51 13.43 -9.68
N GLU A 168 -1.88 12.55 -10.60
CA GLU A 168 -3.03 12.71 -11.50
C GLU A 168 -4.15 11.82 -10.94
N TRP A 169 -5.28 12.46 -10.60
CA TRP A 169 -6.49 11.81 -10.14
C TRP A 169 -6.37 11.05 -8.80
N GLY A 170 -6.98 11.60 -7.75
CA GLY A 170 -7.01 10.92 -6.45
C GLY A 170 -7.81 11.60 -5.34
N ASP A 171 -7.84 10.90 -4.22
CA ASP A 171 -8.53 11.26 -2.98
C ASP A 171 -7.51 11.41 -1.84
N VAL A 172 -7.76 12.35 -0.93
CA VAL A 172 -6.97 12.54 0.29
C VAL A 172 -7.85 12.29 1.51
N GLU A 173 -7.49 11.31 2.31
CA GLU A 173 -8.21 10.92 3.52
C GLU A 173 -7.36 11.20 4.75
N ILE A 174 -7.94 11.93 5.71
CA ILE A 174 -7.26 12.40 6.90
C ILE A 174 -8.06 12.03 8.13
N HIS A 175 -7.41 11.34 9.06
CA HIS A 175 -7.98 10.92 10.33
C HIS A 175 -7.33 11.71 11.45
N VAL A 176 -8.11 12.32 12.32
CA VAL A 176 -7.59 13.16 13.42
C VAL A 176 -8.16 12.69 14.75
N ARG A 177 -7.33 12.67 15.80
CA ARG A 177 -7.75 12.21 17.12
C ARG A 177 -8.78 13.15 17.75
N ALA A 178 -9.96 12.62 18.09
CA ALA A 178 -11.10 13.39 18.57
C ALA A 178 -10.81 14.21 19.83
N SER A 179 -10.14 13.64 20.84
CA SER A 179 -9.85 14.35 22.09
C SER A 179 -8.96 15.59 21.94
N GLN A 180 -8.30 15.74 20.79
CA GLN A 180 -7.38 16.85 20.50
C GLN A 180 -8.00 17.92 19.60
N MET A 181 -9.24 17.73 19.15
CA MET A 181 -9.96 18.66 18.26
C MET A 181 -10.89 19.64 19.01
N GLU A 182 -10.87 19.69 20.35
CA GLU A 182 -11.80 20.51 21.15
C GLU A 182 -11.80 22.01 20.79
N ASN A 183 -10.67 22.53 20.29
CA ASN A 183 -10.51 23.95 19.93
C ASN A 183 -10.40 24.18 18.40
N VAL A 184 -10.54 23.13 17.60
CA VAL A 184 -10.44 23.20 16.14
C VAL A 184 -11.85 23.17 15.56
N ASP A 185 -12.20 24.13 14.72
CA ASP A 185 -13.43 24.06 13.93
C ASP A 185 -13.21 23.08 12.77
N SER A 186 -13.73 21.85 12.91
CA SER A 186 -13.57 20.77 11.93
C SER A 186 -14.04 21.18 10.53
N LYS A 187 -15.05 22.05 10.42
CA LYS A 187 -15.55 22.53 9.11
C LYS A 187 -14.60 23.54 8.50
N GLU A 188 -14.05 24.46 9.30
CA GLU A 188 -13.00 25.37 8.83
C GLU A 188 -11.75 24.60 8.41
N ALA A 189 -11.34 23.61 9.21
CA ALA A 189 -10.22 22.73 8.91
C ALA A 189 -10.43 22.01 7.57
N TYR A 190 -11.59 21.37 7.37
CA TYR A 190 -11.96 20.74 6.11
C TYR A 190 -11.82 21.67 4.89
N ASN A 191 -12.31 22.91 4.98
CA ASN A 191 -12.20 23.85 3.85
C ASN A 191 -10.74 24.20 3.54
N LYS A 192 -9.90 24.38 4.57
CA LYS A 192 -8.45 24.63 4.38
C LYS A 192 -7.78 23.44 3.70
N LEU A 193 -8.13 22.21 4.09
CA LEU A 193 -7.61 21.00 3.47
C LEU A 193 -7.96 20.93 1.98
N TRP A 194 -9.23 21.19 1.63
CA TRP A 194 -9.67 21.26 0.24
C TRP A 194 -8.85 22.26 -0.57
N ASP A 195 -8.78 23.51 -0.11
CA ASP A 195 -8.06 24.59 -0.79
C ASP A 195 -6.56 24.26 -0.96
N TYR A 196 -5.96 23.57 0.01
CA TYR A 196 -4.57 23.14 -0.07
C TYR A 196 -4.39 22.04 -1.13
N TYR A 197 -5.07 20.90 -1.00
CA TYR A 197 -4.83 19.74 -1.87
C TYR A 197 -5.27 19.98 -3.32
N GLU A 198 -6.27 20.84 -3.56
CA GLU A 198 -6.69 21.23 -4.91
C GLU A 198 -5.55 21.90 -5.69
N THR A 199 -4.59 22.50 -4.98
CA THR A 199 -3.41 23.12 -5.61
C THR A 199 -2.24 22.15 -5.78
N GLN A 200 -2.20 21.06 -5.00
CA GLN A 200 -1.11 20.10 -4.98
C GLN A 200 -1.29 18.99 -6.02
N MET A 201 -2.53 18.58 -6.28
CA MET A 201 -2.89 17.53 -7.23
C MET A 201 -3.46 18.14 -8.52
N ASP A 202 -3.31 17.47 -9.66
CA ASP A 202 -3.85 17.98 -10.93
C ASP A 202 -5.36 17.72 -11.08
N ASP A 203 -5.88 16.63 -10.51
CA ASP A 203 -7.30 16.33 -10.42
C ASP A 203 -7.63 15.75 -9.03
N LEU A 204 -8.06 16.61 -8.11
CA LEU A 204 -8.48 16.21 -6.77
C LEU A 204 -9.95 15.82 -6.80
N ARG A 205 -10.23 14.53 -6.60
CA ARG A 205 -11.60 14.00 -6.56
C ARG A 205 -12.25 14.26 -5.20
N GLY A 206 -11.48 14.12 -4.12
CA GLY A 206 -12.04 14.19 -2.78
C GLY A 206 -11.03 14.49 -1.70
N VAL A 207 -11.52 15.19 -0.69
CA VAL A 207 -10.90 15.28 0.63
C VAL A 207 -11.89 14.72 1.63
N PHE A 208 -11.40 13.84 2.50
CA PHE A 208 -12.18 13.19 3.53
C PHE A 208 -11.51 13.49 4.87
N LEU A 209 -12.22 14.17 5.76
CA LEU A 209 -11.75 14.44 7.13
C LEU A 209 -12.61 13.65 8.11
N TYR A 210 -11.98 12.78 8.87
CA TYR A 210 -12.61 11.98 9.91
C TYR A 210 -12.03 12.36 11.28
N VAL A 211 -12.90 12.79 12.19
CA VAL A 211 -12.55 12.99 13.60
C VAL A 211 -12.82 11.69 14.32
N VAL A 212 -11.76 10.93 14.59
CA VAL A 212 -11.80 9.52 15.01
C VAL A 212 -11.70 9.42 16.53
N LYS A 213 -12.51 8.54 17.13
CA LYS A 213 -12.44 8.28 18.58
C LYS A 213 -11.05 7.81 18.99
N ASP A 214 -10.55 8.27 20.13
CA ASP A 214 -9.22 7.96 20.62
C ASP A 214 -8.91 6.45 20.65
N GLU A 215 -9.86 5.64 21.12
CA GLU A 215 -9.68 4.19 21.18
C GLU A 215 -9.57 3.52 19.80
N LYS A 216 -10.05 4.19 18.75
CA LYS A 216 -10.00 3.75 17.36
C LYS A 216 -8.79 4.29 16.61
N PHE A 217 -8.35 5.50 16.95
CA PHE A 217 -7.18 6.14 16.36
C PHE A 217 -5.89 5.33 16.62
N ASP A 218 -5.82 4.62 17.75
CA ASP A 218 -4.65 3.82 18.12
C ASP A 218 -4.71 2.36 17.63
N GLU A 219 -5.78 1.95 16.91
CA GLU A 219 -5.86 0.60 16.32
C GLU A 219 -4.86 0.48 15.14
N GLU A 220 -4.31 -0.73 14.90
CA GLU A 220 -3.33 -0.94 13.82
C GLU A 220 -4.00 -0.86 12.44
N TYR A 221 -3.46 -0.01 11.55
CA TYR A 221 -3.97 0.17 10.19
C TYR A 221 -3.34 -0.81 9.20
N GLN A 222 -4.10 -1.22 8.19
CA GLN A 222 -3.58 -2.02 7.08
C GLN A 222 -2.72 -1.16 6.14
N ILE A 223 -1.81 -1.81 5.43
CA ILE A 223 -0.90 -1.18 4.46
C ILE A 223 -1.73 -0.47 3.39
N GLY A 224 -1.49 0.82 3.16
CA GLY A 224 -2.05 1.58 2.03
C GLY A 224 -3.56 1.78 2.04
N TYR A 225 -4.29 1.19 2.99
CA TYR A 225 -5.74 1.31 3.10
C TYR A 225 -6.13 1.67 4.54
N PRO A 226 -6.88 2.76 4.75
CA PRO A 226 -7.61 2.92 5.99
C PRO A 226 -8.59 1.74 6.08
N GLU A 227 -8.54 0.95 7.16
CA GLU A 227 -9.69 0.12 7.48
C GLU A 227 -10.89 1.07 7.59
N PHE A 228 -11.88 0.92 6.71
CA PHE A 228 -13.05 1.78 6.67
C PHE A 228 -13.61 1.94 8.08
N PHE A 229 -13.45 3.13 8.66
CA PHE A 229 -14.08 3.43 9.93
C PHE A 229 -15.59 3.29 9.76
N GLY A 230 -16.21 2.41 10.53
CA GLY A 230 -17.65 2.24 10.49
C GLY A 230 -18.35 3.49 11.02
N GLU A 231 -19.65 3.66 10.75
CA GLU A 231 -20.48 4.77 11.26
C GLU A 231 -20.42 4.95 12.80
N GLY A 232 -19.88 3.98 13.54
CA GLY A 232 -19.69 4.04 14.99
C GLY A 232 -18.31 4.47 15.47
N ASP A 233 -17.33 4.68 14.57
CA ASP A 233 -15.92 4.89 14.93
C ASP A 233 -15.48 6.36 14.82
N THR A 234 -16.28 7.17 14.13
CA THR A 234 -16.09 8.61 13.96
C THR A 234 -17.01 9.42 14.87
N VAL A 235 -16.56 10.60 15.28
CA VAL A 235 -17.33 11.58 16.06
C VAL A 235 -17.94 12.62 15.11
N GLU A 236 -17.15 13.02 14.12
CA GLU A 236 -17.54 13.92 13.03
C GLU A 236 -16.84 13.47 11.75
N ASP A 237 -17.49 13.66 10.61
CA ASP A 237 -16.94 13.38 9.29
C ASP A 237 -17.32 14.48 8.29
N TYR A 238 -16.38 14.81 7.41
CA TYR A 238 -16.58 15.72 6.29
C TYR A 238 -16.04 15.05 5.04
N VAL A 239 -16.96 14.73 4.13
CA VAL A 239 -16.67 14.09 2.84
C VAL A 239 -16.92 15.08 1.73
N SER A 240 -16.09 15.06 0.68
CA SER A 240 -16.20 16.01 -0.41
C SER A 240 -17.52 15.97 -1.20
N LYS A 241 -17.78 17.12 -1.83
CA LYS A 241 -18.98 17.56 -2.55
C LYS A 241 -19.05 17.01 -3.99
N SER A 242 -19.00 15.70 -4.23
CA SER A 242 -19.13 15.19 -5.61
C SER A 242 -20.55 14.85 -6.07
N ASP A 243 -21.61 15.00 -5.25
CA ASP A 243 -23.00 14.69 -5.68
C ASP A 243 -24.07 15.60 -5.05
N THR A 244 -24.00 16.92 -5.26
CA THR A 244 -25.19 17.80 -5.06
C THR A 244 -25.31 18.91 -6.11
N GLU A 245 -25.15 18.60 -7.40
CA GLU A 245 -25.87 19.34 -8.46
C GLU A 245 -26.31 18.34 -9.55
N GLU A 246 -27.59 17.92 -9.49
CA GLU A 246 -28.37 17.41 -10.64
C GLU A 246 -28.62 18.52 -11.67
#